data_AF-A0A1Q6X8H0-F1
#
_entry.id   AF-A0A1Q6X8H0-F1
#
_cell.length_a   1.000
_cell.length_b   1.000
_cell.length_c   1.000
_cell.angle_alpha   90.00
_cell.angle_beta   90.00
_cell.angle_gamma   90.00
#
_symmetry.space_group_name_H-M   'P 1'
#
loop_
_entity.id
_entity.type
_entity.pdbx_description
1 polymer ?
#
loop_
_entity_poly.entity_id
_entity_poly.type
_entity_poly.pdbx_seq_one_letter_code
_entity_poly.pdbx_strand_id
1 'polypeptide(L)' 'MISDPKSESEETNFVEFRRKVRSAEVLSSAMERLLWSLHFTGRVSVVVQNGRVLKSGYEEGYFRQQAAPPNR' A
#
# COMPACT_ATOMS: atom_id res chain seq x y z
N MET A 1 28.13 0.90 -29.42
CA MET A 1 26.80 1.32 -28.95
C MET A 1 27.04 2.00 -27.62
N ILE A 2 26.92 3.32 -27.56
CA ILE A 2 27.06 4.07 -26.31
C ILE A 2 25.70 3.99 -25.63
N SER A 3 25.61 3.26 -24.51
CA SER A 3 24.43 3.30 -23.65
C SER A 3 24.28 4.73 -23.14
N ASP A 4 23.10 5.31 -23.34
CA ASP A 4 22.79 6.65 -22.86
C ASP A 4 22.72 6.60 -21.32
N PRO A 5 23.51 7.38 -20.58
CA PRO A 5 23.48 7.34 -19.10
C PRO A 5 22.09 7.62 -18.53
N LYS A 6 21.19 8.24 -19.32
CA LYS A 6 19.79 8.43 -18.97
C LYS A 6 19.01 7.11 -18.90
N SER A 7 19.27 6.17 -19.81
CA SER A 7 18.57 4.88 -19.82
C SER A 7 18.97 3.98 -18.65
N GLU A 8 20.24 4.03 -18.23
CA GLU A 8 20.72 3.29 -17.05
C GLU A 8 20.06 3.83 -15.76
N SER A 9 19.86 5.16 -15.67
CA SER A 9 19.18 5.78 -14.53
C SER A 9 17.70 5.41 -14.45
N GLU A 10 17.01 5.32 -15.59
CA GLU A 10 15.61 4.92 -15.66
C GLU A 10 15.44 3.44 -15.31
N GLU A 11 16.31 2.57 -15.81
CA GLU A 11 16.32 1.15 -15.46
C GLU A 11 16.54 0.94 -13.96
N THR A 12 17.51 1.66 -13.38
CA THR A 12 17.77 1.65 -11.93
C THR A 12 16.54 2.09 -11.13
N ASN A 13 15.86 3.14 -11.58
CA ASN A 13 14.65 3.64 -10.93
C ASN A 13 13.50 2.62 -10.98
N PHE A 14 13.34 1.90 -12.10
CA PHE A 14 12.34 0.83 -12.22
C PHE A 14 12.65 -0.37 -11.33
N VAL A 15 13.92 -0.76 -11.23
CA VAL A 15 14.37 -1.83 -10.32
C VAL A 15 14.05 -1.47 -8.87
N GLU A 16 14.37 -0.24 -8.46
CA GLU A 16 14.05 0.26 -7.11
C GLU A 16 12.54 0.32 -6.86
N PHE A 17 11.76 0.84 -7.82
CA PHE A 17 10.30 0.85 -7.71
C PHE A 17 9.74 -0.56 -7.50
N ARG A 18 10.18 -1.54 -8.31
CA ARG A 18 9.77 -2.94 -8.18
C ARG A 18 10.20 -3.56 -6.86
N ARG A 19 11.38 -3.20 -6.33
CA ARG A 19 11.84 -3.64 -5.01
C ARG A 19 10.89 -3.12 -3.92
N LYS A 20 10.59 -1.82 -3.94
CA LYS A 20 9.68 -1.20 -2.96
C LYS A 20 8.27 -1.78 -3.00
N VAL A 21 7.73 -2.03 -4.20
CA VAL A 21 6.42 -2.69 -4.36
C VAL A 21 6.40 -4.09 -3.76
N ARG A 22 7.41 -4.92 -4.05
CA ARG A 22 7.49 -6.29 -3.53
C ARG A 22 7.67 -6.33 -2.01
N SER A 23 8.43 -5.41 -1.46
CA SER A 23 8.64 -5.29 -0.01
C SER A 23 7.52 -4.56 0.72
N ALA A 24 6.44 -4.17 0.03
CA ALA A 24 5.37 -3.32 0.56
C ALA A 24 5.81 -1.95 1.12
N GLU A 25 7.06 -1.52 0.85
CA GLU A 25 7.66 -0.24 1.28
C GLU A 25 7.06 1.00 0.57
N VAL A 26 6.09 0.80 -0.33
CA VAL A 26 5.37 1.89 -1.00
C VAL A 26 4.38 2.55 -0.06
N LEU A 27 3.89 1.80 0.94
CA LEU A 27 3.10 2.39 2.02
C LEU A 27 4.07 3.11 2.97
N SER A 28 3.78 4.37 3.31
CA SER A 28 4.58 5.05 4.33
C SER A 28 4.47 4.31 5.67
N SER A 29 5.55 4.23 6.45
CA SER A 29 5.51 3.66 7.80
C SER A 29 4.51 4.37 8.72
N ALA A 30 4.19 5.64 8.44
CA ALA A 30 3.14 6.37 9.15
C ALA A 30 1.75 5.78 8.89
N MET A 31 1.47 5.34 7.65
CA MET A 31 0.20 4.69 7.28
C MET A 31 0.07 3.32 7.95
N GLU A 32 1.13 2.52 7.97
CA GLU A 32 1.12 1.22 8.66
C GLU A 32 0.83 1.38 10.15
N ARG A 33 1.52 2.31 10.82
CA ARG A 33 1.28 2.62 12.24
C ARG A 33 -0.15 3.08 12.49
N LEU A 34 -0.70 3.89 11.61
CA LEU A 34 -2.09 4.34 11.70
C LEU A 34 -3.06 3.15 11.58
N LEU A 35 -2.94 2.34 10.54
CA LEU A 35 -3.80 1.16 10.33
C LEU A 35 -3.71 0.18 11.51
N TRP A 36 -2.51 0.00 12.06
CA TRP A 36 -2.30 -0.79 13.26
C TRP A 36 -3.02 -0.20 14.47
N SER A 37 -2.85 1.10 14.73
CA SER A 37 -3.51 1.78 15.87
C SER A 37 -5.03 1.78 15.79
N LEU A 38 -5.58 1.79 14.58
CA LEU A 38 -7.02 1.71 14.31
C LEU A 38 -7.58 0.30 14.49
N HIS A 39 -6.73 -0.71 14.71
CA HIS A 39 -7.12 -2.12 14.63
C HIS A 39 -7.84 -2.42 13.31
N PHE A 40 -7.33 -1.84 12.22
CA PHE A 40 -8.00 -1.89 10.93
C PHE A 40 -8.06 -3.33 10.41
N THR A 41 -9.27 -3.85 10.24
CA THR A 41 -9.55 -5.21 9.75
C THR A 41 -10.00 -5.25 8.28
N GLY A 42 -10.02 -4.08 7.65
CA GLY A 42 -10.48 -3.88 6.29
C GLY A 42 -9.40 -4.02 5.22
N ARG A 43 -9.68 -3.47 4.04
CA ARG A 43 -8.74 -3.37 2.92
C ARG A 43 -8.61 -1.91 2.48
N VAL A 44 -7.39 -1.46 2.21
CA VAL A 44 -7.12 -0.19 1.50
C VAL A 44 -6.55 -0.52 0.12
N SER A 45 -6.99 0.18 -0.93
CA SER A 45 -6.51 -0.02 -2.30
C SER A 45 -6.30 1.32 -3.01
N VAL A 46 -5.13 1.44 -3.67
CA VAL A 46 -4.75 2.61 -4.48
C VAL A 46 -4.37 2.14 -5.87
N VAL A 47 -4.99 2.72 -6.89
CA VAL A 47 -4.67 2.45 -8.29
C VAL A 47 -3.88 3.63 -8.84
N VAL A 48 -2.68 3.35 -9.32
CA VAL A 48 -1.77 4.33 -9.94
C VAL A 48 -1.60 4.00 -11.41
N GLN A 49 -1.74 4.99 -12.28
CA GLN A 49 -1.47 4.88 -13.72
C GLN A 49 -0.68 6.10 -14.17
N ASN A 50 0.36 5.90 -14.96
CA ASN A 50 1.23 6.97 -15.49
C ASN A 50 1.75 7.92 -14.39
N GLY A 51 2.15 7.37 -13.23
CA GLY A 51 2.65 8.14 -12.09
C GLY A 51 1.60 8.96 -11.34
N ARG A 52 0.30 8.77 -11.63
CA ARG A 52 -0.81 9.49 -10.98
C ARG A 52 -1.78 8.53 -10.31
N VAL A 53 -2.32 8.93 -9.16
CA VAL A 53 -3.40 8.19 -8.49
C VAL A 53 -4.69 8.38 -9.29
N LEU A 54 -5.30 7.28 -9.71
CA LEU A 54 -6.58 7.27 -10.41
C LEU A 54 -7.74 6.96 -9.48
N LYS A 55 -7.54 6.02 -8.56
CA LYS A 55 -8.58 5.58 -7.62
C LYS A 55 -7.95 5.28 -6.28
N SER A 56 -8.63 5.70 -5.23
CA SER A 56 -8.40 5.28 -3.86
C SER A 56 -9.70 4.79 -3.27
N GLY A 57 -9.64 3.70 -2.51
CA GLY A 57 -10.80 3.18 -1.78
C GLY A 57 -10.36 2.40 -0.56
N TYR A 58 -11.28 2.28 0.40
CA TYR A 58 -11.13 1.39 1.53
C TYR A 58 -12.44 0.65 1.76
N GLU A 59 -12.33 -0.60 2.19
CA GLU A 59 -13.43 -1.45 2.60
C GLU A 59 -13.23 -1.70 4.08
N GLU A 60 -14.15 -1.28 4.94
CA GLU A 60 -14.12 -1.67 6.34
C GLU A 60 -14.57 -3.14 6.44
N GLY A 61 -13.77 -3.96 7.14
CA GLY A 61 -14.20 -5.31 7.46
C GLY A 61 -15.43 -5.21 8.37
N TYR A 62 -16.60 -5.62 7.86
CA TYR A 62 -17.80 -5.83 8.67
C TYR A 62 -17.59 -7.01 9.63
N PHE A 63 -16.75 -6.85 10.65
CA PHE A 63 -16.88 -7.67 11.84
C PHE A 63 -18.10 -7.15 12.58
N ARG A 64 -19.24 -7.80 12.32
CA ARG A 64 -20.34 -7.85 13.28
C ARG A 64 -19.70 -8.11 14.64
N GLN A 65 -19.86 -7.17 15.55
CA GLN A 65 -19.74 -7.45 16.98
C GLN A 65 -20.39 -8.82 17.20
N GLN A 66 -19.62 -9.81 17.66
CA GLN A 66 -20.25 -10.91 18.38
C GLN A 66 -20.94 -10.23 19.55
N ALA A 67 -22.26 -10.11 19.42
CA ALA A 67 -23.12 -9.51 20.39
C ALA A 67 -22.88 -10.20 21.72
N ALA A 68 -22.39 -9.41 22.68
CA ALA A 68 -22.35 -9.57 24.13
C ALA A 68 -21.85 -10.91 24.72
N PRO A 69 -20.96 -10.88 25.74
CA PRO A 69 -20.81 -12.05 26.60
C PRO A 69 -22.16 -12.38 27.26
N PRO A 70 -22.54 -13.66 27.41
CA PRO A 70 -23.69 -14.01 28.22
C PRO A 70 -23.43 -13.51 29.64
N ASN A 71 -24.33 -12.68 30.13
CA ASN A 71 -24.31 -12.16 31.48
C ASN A 71 -24.62 -13.31 32.44
N ARG A 72 -23.61 -13.73 33.22
CA ARG A 72 -23.66 -14.64 34.40
C ARG A 72 -24.33 -16.00 34.23
#